data_AF-A0A497SIB6-F1
#
_entry.id   AF-A0A497SIB6-F1
#
_cell.length_a   1.000
_cell.length_b   1.000
_cell.length_c   1.000
_cell.angle_alpha   90.00
_cell.angle_beta   90.00
_cell.angle_gamma   90.00
#
_symmetry.space_group_name_H-M   'P 1'
#
loop_
_entity.id
_entity.type
_entity.pdbx_description
1 polymer ?
#
loop_
_entity_poly.entity_id
_entity_poly.type
_entity_poly.pdbx_seq_one_letter_code
_entity_poly.pdbx_strand_id
1 'polypeptide(L)'
;MVVPFIIGIILLVIVVYISLKVLQNVVVGVVLIALVLFASYLIFGSIPSLKDIPIIGSYLEGFISRYFPPKIPSSTGEIIAIVKNVLYKIEILSVERDSNSNLLITVVNTGKLEVSGFKVFVDGKEAKILNEPKDPLKSKEVTVLQVDWKANYSKILVKTLQASVNYP
;
A
#
# COMPACT_ATOMS: atom_id res chain seq x y z
N MET A 1 -19.82 50.12 -13.54
CA MET A 1 -19.52 49.00 -12.60
C MET A 1 -19.86 47.62 -13.17
N VAL A 2 -20.90 47.47 -13.99
CA VAL A 2 -21.32 46.15 -14.53
C VAL A 2 -20.41 45.61 -15.63
N VAL A 3 -19.90 46.48 -16.53
CA VAL A 3 -19.06 46.06 -17.67
C VAL A 3 -17.72 45.44 -17.27
N PRO A 4 -16.93 46.00 -16.33
CA PRO A 4 -15.69 45.37 -15.86
C PRO A 4 -15.92 44.00 -15.20
N PHE A 5 -17.05 43.85 -14.50
CA PHE A 5 -17.43 42.60 -13.85
C PHE A 5 -17.76 41.50 -14.86
N ILE A 6 -18.52 41.83 -15.91
CA ILE A 6 -18.82 40.90 -17.02
C ILE A 6 -17.53 40.47 -17.73
N ILE A 7 -16.63 41.41 -18.03
CA ILE A 7 -15.34 41.11 -18.67
C ILE A 7 -14.49 40.20 -17.76
N GLY A 8 -14.48 40.45 -16.46
CA GLY A 8 -13.78 39.61 -15.48
C GLY A 8 -14.29 38.17 -15.45
N ILE A 9 -15.61 37.97 -15.50
CA ILE A 9 -16.21 36.63 -15.56
C ILE A 9 -15.83 35.91 -16.86
N ILE A 10 -15.89 36.61 -18.00
CA ILE A 10 -15.53 36.02 -19.30
C ILE A 10 -14.07 35.55 -19.29
N LEU A 11 -13.15 36.37 -18.78
CA LEU A 11 -11.74 36.00 -18.68
C LEU A 11 -11.53 34.81 -17.73
N LEU A 12 -12.20 34.78 -16.59
CA LEU A 12 -12.12 33.66 -15.65
C LEU A 12 -12.55 32.35 -16.34
N VAL A 13 -13.67 32.36 -17.07
CA VAL A 13 -14.17 31.18 -17.78
C VAL A 13 -13.17 30.70 -18.83
N ILE A 14 -12.54 31.62 -19.57
CA ILE A 14 -11.50 31.28 -20.56
C ILE A 14 -10.30 30.60 -19.88
N VAL A 15 -9.83 31.16 -18.75
CA VAL A 15 -8.70 30.59 -18.01
C VAL A 15 -9.04 29.18 -17.51
N VAL A 16 -10.20 29.00 -16.87
CA VAL A 16 -10.64 27.68 -16.38
C VAL A 16 -10.74 26.68 -17.52
N TYR A 17 -11.32 27.06 -18.65
CA TYR A 17 -11.43 26.20 -19.82
C TYR A 17 -10.06 25.76 -20.36
N ILE A 18 -9.12 26.71 -20.51
CA ILE A 18 -7.76 26.41 -20.98
C ILE A 18 -7.05 25.48 -19.99
N SER A 19 -7.14 25.75 -18.68
CA SER A 19 -6.52 24.90 -17.66
C SER A 19 -7.04 23.47 -17.68
N LEU A 20 -8.35 23.27 -17.80
CA LEU A 20 -8.95 21.94 -17.90
C LEU A 20 -8.50 21.20 -19.17
N LYS A 21 -8.44 21.90 -20.30
CA LYS A 21 -7.99 21.32 -21.58
C LYS A 21 -6.52 20.91 -21.55
N VAL A 22 -5.66 21.73 -20.95
CA VAL A 22 -4.25 21.38 -20.72
C VAL A 22 -4.14 20.16 -19.81
N LEU A 23 -4.89 20.12 -18.71
CA LEU A 23 -4.88 19.00 -17.78
C LEU A 23 -5.29 17.69 -18.46
N GLN A 24 -6.35 17.71 -19.28
CA GLN A 24 -6.79 16.52 -20.03
C GLN A 24 -5.70 16.02 -20.98
N ASN A 25 -5.04 16.90 -21.72
CA ASN A 25 -3.96 16.53 -22.64
C ASN A 25 -2.74 15.98 -21.89
N VAL A 26 -2.39 16.54 -20.72
CA VAL A 26 -1.32 16.03 -19.87
C VAL A 26 -1.66 14.62 -19.38
N VAL A 27 -2.90 14.39 -18.92
CA VAL A 27 -3.35 13.05 -18.47
C VAL A 27 -3.24 12.03 -19.60
N VAL A 28 -3.72 12.38 -20.81
CA VAL A 28 -3.60 11.50 -21.98
C VAL A 28 -2.13 11.20 -22.30
N GLY A 29 -1.25 12.20 -22.23
CA GLY A 29 0.20 12.02 -22.42
C GLY A 29 0.81 11.06 -21.40
N VAL A 30 0.46 11.21 -20.12
CA VAL A 30 0.93 10.30 -19.04
C VAL A 30 0.45 8.88 -19.28
N VAL A 31 -0.81 8.68 -19.69
CA VAL A 31 -1.36 7.34 -19.98
C VAL A 31 -0.64 6.70 -21.16
N LEU A 32 -0.33 7.45 -22.22
CA LEU A 32 0.43 6.94 -23.36
C LEU A 32 1.85 6.53 -22.96
N ILE A 33 2.54 7.33 -22.14
CA ILE A 33 3.87 6.98 -21.62
C ILE A 33 3.79 5.70 -20.78
N ALA A 34 2.79 5.59 -19.92
CA ALA A 34 2.59 4.39 -19.10
C ALA A 34 2.32 3.14 -19.97
N LEU A 35 1.53 3.27 -21.04
CA LEU A 35 1.27 2.19 -21.99
C LEU A 35 2.53 1.76 -22.73
N VAL A 36 3.38 2.71 -23.14
CA VAL A 36 4.66 2.39 -23.79
C VAL A 36 5.58 1.64 -22.83
N LEU A 37 5.72 2.11 -21.59
CA LEU A 37 6.52 1.42 -20.57
C LEU A 37 5.98 0.02 -20.26
N PHE A 38 4.65 -0.12 -20.21
CA PHE A 38 3.99 -1.40 -20.00
C PHE A 38 4.21 -2.36 -21.18
N ALA A 39 4.10 -1.87 -22.42
CA ALA A 39 4.40 -2.66 -23.61
C ALA A 39 5.87 -3.08 -23.66
N SER A 40 6.81 -2.16 -23.36
CA SER A 40 8.24 -2.47 -23.27
C SER A 40 8.51 -3.53 -22.19
N TYR A 41 7.85 -3.45 -21.03
CA TYR A 41 7.95 -4.47 -20.00
C TYR A 41 7.48 -5.85 -20.48
N LEU A 42 6.36 -5.92 -21.20
CA LEU A 42 5.85 -7.20 -21.73
C LEU A 42 6.77 -7.83 -22.78
N ILE A 43 7.42 -7.01 -23.61
CA ILE A 43 8.29 -7.49 -24.70
C ILE A 43 9.69 -7.86 -24.18
N PHE A 44 10.28 -7.00 -23.34
CA PHE A 44 11.69 -7.10 -22.92
C PHE A 44 11.87 -7.64 -21.50
N GLY A 45 10.78 -7.94 -20.78
CA GLY A 45 10.81 -8.47 -19.41
C GLY A 45 11.38 -7.51 -18.35
N SER A 46 11.66 -6.27 -18.73
CA SER A 46 12.26 -5.24 -17.88
C SER A 46 11.74 -3.85 -18.27
N ILE A 47 11.67 -2.95 -17.29
CA ILE A 47 11.29 -1.56 -17.54
C ILE A 47 12.53 -0.86 -18.10
N PRO A 48 12.49 -0.25 -19.29
CA PRO A 48 13.61 0.49 -19.82
C PRO A 48 13.96 1.64 -18.88
N SER A 49 15.25 1.84 -18.63
CA SER A 49 15.73 2.95 -17.81
C SER A 49 15.36 4.26 -18.50
N LEU A 50 14.55 5.08 -17.82
CA LEU A 50 14.15 6.39 -18.32
C LEU A 50 15.37 7.32 -18.54
N LYS A 51 16.51 7.04 -17.89
CA LYS A 51 17.78 7.76 -18.08
C LYS A 51 18.38 7.60 -19.46
N ASP A 52 18.09 6.47 -20.11
CA ASP A 52 18.73 6.10 -21.37
C ASP A 52 18.00 6.75 -22.56
N ILE A 53 16.90 7.47 -22.31
CA ILE A 53 16.16 8.22 -23.32
C ILE A 53 16.90 9.53 -23.62
N PRO A 54 17.40 9.72 -24.85
CA PRO A 54 18.08 10.96 -25.23
C PRO A 54 17.16 12.17 -25.01
N ILE A 55 17.72 13.29 -24.53
CA ILE A 55 17.09 14.61 -24.39
C ILE A 55 16.04 14.73 -23.27
N ILE A 56 15.17 13.74 -23.09
CA ILE A 56 14.01 13.84 -22.18
C ILE A 56 14.22 13.08 -20.86
N GLY A 57 15.13 12.11 -20.82
CA GLY A 57 15.32 11.21 -19.68
C GLY A 57 15.64 11.91 -18.36
N SER A 58 16.53 12.90 -18.37
CA SER A 58 16.92 13.67 -17.18
C SER A 58 15.80 14.55 -16.62
N TYR A 59 14.95 15.11 -17.50
CA TYR A 59 13.80 15.93 -17.11
C TYR A 59 12.66 15.07 -16.54
N LEU A 60 12.41 13.90 -17.14
CA LEU A 60 11.42 12.96 -16.62
C LEU A 60 11.83 12.38 -15.27
N GLU A 61 13.10 12.02 -15.08
CA GLU A 61 13.59 11.55 -13.78
C GLU A 61 13.47 12.65 -12.71
N GLY A 62 13.84 13.89 -13.04
CA GLY A 62 13.71 15.03 -12.15
C GLY A 62 12.26 15.36 -11.79
N PHE A 63 11.31 15.16 -12.72
CA PHE A 63 9.88 15.35 -12.44
C PHE A 63 9.31 14.18 -11.63
N ILE A 64 9.58 12.94 -12.02
CA ILE A 64 9.04 11.74 -11.38
C ILE A 64 9.59 11.58 -9.96
N SER A 65 10.91 11.73 -9.74
CA SER A 65 11.51 11.58 -8.41
C SER A 65 11.06 12.64 -7.40
N ARG A 66 10.54 13.78 -7.88
CA ARG A 66 10.10 14.90 -7.04
C ARG A 66 8.64 14.79 -6.59
N TYR A 67 7.81 14.10 -7.38
CA TYR A 67 6.39 13.88 -7.08
C TYR A 67 6.05 12.43 -6.71
N PHE A 68 6.92 11.47 -7.05
CA PHE A 68 6.79 10.06 -6.70
C PHE A 68 8.02 9.60 -5.89
N PRO A 69 7.82 8.80 -4.83
CA PRO A 69 8.91 8.38 -3.95
C PRO A 69 10.05 7.67 -4.72
N PRO A 70 11.31 7.84 -4.29
CA PRO A 70 12.53 7.52 -5.06
C PRO A 70 12.80 6.01 -5.25
N LYS A 71 11.91 5.13 -4.82
CA LYS A 71 12.02 3.70 -5.04
C LYS A 71 11.02 3.28 -6.11
N ILE A 72 11.34 3.63 -7.36
CA ILE A 72 10.77 2.92 -8.49
C ILE A 72 11.39 1.52 -8.44
N PRO A 73 10.60 0.47 -8.18
CA PRO A 73 11.12 -0.88 -8.02
C PRO A 73 11.85 -1.33 -9.28
N SER A 74 13.03 -1.91 -9.08
CA SER A 74 13.99 -2.23 -10.15
C SER A 74 13.81 -3.65 -10.70
N SER A 75 12.96 -4.45 -10.05
CA SER A 75 12.66 -5.83 -10.44
C SER A 75 11.17 -6.16 -10.28
N THR A 76 10.69 -7.13 -11.07
CA THR A 76 9.33 -7.70 -10.95
C THR A 76 9.04 -8.19 -9.53
N GLY A 77 10.04 -8.73 -8.82
CA GLY A 77 9.90 -9.21 -7.45
C GLY A 77 9.63 -8.09 -6.43
N GLU A 78 10.26 -6.93 -6.59
CA GLU A 78 10.02 -5.76 -5.74
C GLU A 78 8.63 -5.16 -5.94
N ILE A 79 8.15 -5.11 -7.19
CA ILE A 79 6.77 -4.68 -7.51
C ILE A 79 5.75 -5.62 -6.85
N ILE A 80 5.95 -6.93 -7.00
CA ILE A 80 5.06 -7.94 -6.41
C ILE A 80 5.06 -7.82 -4.87
N ALA A 81 6.22 -7.60 -4.24
CA ALA A 81 6.31 -7.43 -2.80
C ALA A 81 5.61 -6.17 -2.29
N ILE A 82 5.73 -5.04 -3.00
CA ILE A 82 5.04 -3.78 -2.65
C ILE A 82 3.53 -3.95 -2.78
N VAL A 83 3.06 -4.51 -3.89
CA VAL A 83 1.62 -4.76 -4.11
C VAL A 83 1.07 -5.74 -3.07
N LYS A 84 1.81 -6.80 -2.75
CA LYS A 84 1.43 -7.77 -1.71
C LYS A 84 1.30 -7.12 -0.34
N ASN A 85 2.23 -6.25 0.05
CA ASN A 85 2.21 -5.56 1.35
C ASN A 85 1.08 -4.52 1.47
N VAL A 86 0.61 -3.94 0.36
CA VAL A 86 -0.54 -3.04 0.33
C VAL A 86 -1.87 -3.83 0.36
N LEU A 87 -1.92 -4.97 -0.33
CA LEU A 87 -3.13 -5.80 -0.42
C LEU A 87 -3.36 -6.65 0.83
N TYR A 88 -2.30 -7.25 1.38
CA TYR A 88 -2.34 -8.10 2.56
C TYR A 88 -1.52 -7.47 3.68
N LYS A 89 -2.21 -6.91 4.68
CA LYS A 89 -1.58 -6.23 5.81
C LYS A 89 -2.36 -6.52 7.07
N ILE A 90 -1.65 -6.89 8.13
CA ILE A 90 -2.20 -7.11 9.47
C ILE A 90 -1.46 -6.25 10.48
N GLU A 91 -2.17 -5.81 11.51
CA GLU A 91 -1.61 -5.04 12.62
C GLU A 91 -2.11 -5.61 13.95
N ILE A 92 -1.25 -5.59 14.96
CA ILE A 92 -1.62 -5.93 16.34
C ILE A 92 -2.04 -4.63 17.02
N LEU A 93 -3.31 -4.53 17.41
CA LEU A 93 -3.86 -3.35 18.08
C LEU A 93 -3.54 -3.32 19.57
N SER A 94 -3.66 -4.49 20.21
CA SER A 94 -3.41 -4.62 21.64
C SER A 94 -3.00 -6.05 21.98
N VAL A 95 -2.26 -6.16 23.08
CA VAL A 95 -1.93 -7.41 23.73
C VAL A 95 -2.27 -7.29 25.20
N GLU A 96 -3.22 -8.08 25.66
CA GLU A 96 -3.70 -8.08 27.04
C GLU A 96 -3.69 -9.50 27.62
N ARG A 97 -4.05 -9.64 28.89
CA ARG A 97 -4.24 -10.94 29.54
C ARG A 97 -5.70 -11.13 29.94
N ASP A 98 -6.19 -12.36 29.78
CA ASP A 98 -7.49 -12.74 30.34
C ASP A 98 -7.40 -13.06 31.85
N SER A 99 -8.54 -13.37 32.47
CA SER A 99 -8.60 -13.75 33.89
C SER A 99 -7.83 -15.04 34.24
N ASN A 100 -7.52 -15.86 33.23
CA ASN A 100 -6.76 -17.11 33.37
C ASN A 100 -5.27 -16.92 33.03
N SER A 101 -4.82 -15.67 32.86
CA SER A 101 -3.47 -15.29 32.45
C SER A 101 -3.05 -15.74 31.05
N ASN A 102 -3.99 -16.10 30.17
CA ASN A 102 -3.71 -16.34 28.75
C ASN A 102 -3.52 -15.00 28.02
N LEU A 103 -2.79 -15.01 26.91
CA LEU A 103 -2.61 -13.80 26.09
C LEU A 103 -3.82 -13.59 25.17
N LEU A 104 -4.32 -12.37 25.13
CA LEU A 104 -5.32 -11.89 24.20
C LEU A 104 -4.64 -10.93 23.22
N ILE A 105 -4.52 -11.34 21.97
CA ILE A 105 -3.87 -10.54 20.93
C ILE A 105 -4.95 -10.06 19.97
N THR A 106 -5.20 -8.75 19.96
CA THR A 106 -6.17 -8.15 19.05
C THR A 106 -5.49 -7.86 17.72
N VAL A 107 -5.95 -8.50 16.65
CA VAL A 107 -5.40 -8.37 15.30
C VAL A 107 -6.44 -7.75 14.38
N VAL A 108 -6.03 -6.75 13.60
CA VAL A 108 -6.84 -6.14 12.56
C VAL A 108 -6.23 -6.38 11.19
N ASN A 109 -7.07 -6.65 10.20
CA ASN A 109 -6.64 -6.64 8.80
C ASN A 109 -6.72 -5.21 8.24
N THR A 110 -5.58 -4.54 8.11
CA THR A 110 -5.49 -3.21 7.47
C THR A 110 -5.29 -3.27 5.96
N GLY A 111 -5.12 -4.47 5.40
CA GLY A 111 -5.06 -4.71 3.96
C GLY A 111 -6.41 -4.59 3.26
N LYS A 112 -6.39 -4.60 1.93
CA LYS A 112 -7.61 -4.60 1.09
C LYS A 112 -8.20 -5.99 0.87
N LEU A 113 -7.38 -7.04 0.98
CA LEU A 113 -7.79 -8.43 0.78
C LEU A 113 -7.84 -9.19 2.09
N GLU A 114 -8.60 -10.29 2.12
CA GLU A 114 -8.73 -11.15 3.29
C GLU A 114 -7.44 -11.93 3.59
N VAL A 115 -7.24 -12.24 4.88
CA VAL A 115 -6.07 -12.98 5.38
C VAL A 115 -6.53 -14.18 6.19
N SER A 116 -5.75 -15.25 6.17
CA SER A 116 -6.14 -16.54 6.76
C SER A 116 -4.97 -17.35 7.31
N GLY A 117 -5.27 -18.35 8.14
CA GLY A 117 -4.28 -19.28 8.69
C GLY A 117 -3.40 -18.64 9.75
N PHE A 118 -4.03 -18.04 10.77
CA PHE A 118 -3.33 -17.39 11.87
C PHE A 118 -2.46 -18.37 12.66
N LYS A 119 -1.20 -17.97 12.90
CA LYS A 119 -0.25 -18.62 13.79
C LYS A 119 0.39 -17.57 14.68
N VAL A 120 0.54 -17.88 15.96
CA VAL A 120 1.15 -16.97 16.93
C VAL A 120 2.45 -17.57 17.44
N PHE A 121 3.50 -16.76 17.48
CA PHE A 121 4.79 -17.10 18.06
C PHE A 121 5.10 -16.11 19.18
N VAL A 122 5.40 -16.63 20.37
CA VAL A 122 5.81 -15.82 21.52
C VAL A 122 7.27 -16.16 21.83
N ASP A 123 8.14 -15.14 21.82
CA ASP A 123 9.59 -15.29 21.98
C ASP A 123 10.20 -16.36 21.06
N GLY A 124 9.66 -16.48 19.84
CA GLY A 124 10.10 -17.44 18.82
C GLY A 124 9.50 -18.85 18.94
N LYS A 125 8.71 -19.15 19.97
CA LYS A 125 8.00 -20.43 20.12
C LYS A 125 6.56 -20.34 19.65
N GLU A 126 6.11 -21.31 18.85
CA GLU A 126 4.71 -21.37 18.41
C GLU A 126 3.81 -21.62 19.63
N ALA A 127 2.79 -20.77 19.78
CA ALA A 127 1.87 -20.81 20.89
C ALA A 127 0.48 -21.22 20.38
N LYS A 128 -0.23 -22.04 21.17
CA LYS A 128 -1.50 -22.62 20.78
C LYS A 128 -2.63 -21.59 20.90
N ILE A 129 -3.36 -21.37 19.81
CA ILE A 129 -4.60 -20.57 19.83
C ILE A 129 -5.69 -21.44 20.48
N LEU A 130 -6.35 -20.90 21.49
CA LEU A 130 -7.35 -21.57 22.32
C LEU A 130 -8.79 -21.33 21.84
N ASN A 131 -9.03 -20.22 21.15
CA ASN A 131 -10.33 -19.88 20.61
C ASN A 131 -10.44 -20.19 19.10
N GLU A 132 -11.63 -19.98 18.54
CA GLU A 132 -11.86 -20.00 17.10
C GLU A 132 -11.89 -18.54 16.59
N PRO A 133 -10.73 -17.97 16.23
CA PRO A 133 -10.70 -16.62 15.70
C PRO A 133 -11.39 -16.58 14.34
N LYS A 134 -11.89 -15.39 13.96
CA LYS A 134 -12.47 -15.18 12.65
C LYS A 134 -11.43 -15.43 11.54
N ASP A 135 -11.66 -16.47 10.74
CA ASP A 135 -10.80 -16.90 9.64
C ASP A 135 -11.68 -17.34 8.44
N PRO A 136 -11.62 -16.68 7.27
CA PRO A 136 -10.74 -15.56 6.93
C PRO A 136 -11.16 -14.23 7.57
N LEU A 137 -10.16 -13.38 7.86
CA LEU A 137 -10.36 -12.03 8.38
C LEU A 137 -10.43 -11.03 7.22
N LYS A 138 -11.60 -10.41 6.98
CA LYS A 138 -11.79 -9.48 5.86
C LYS A 138 -11.15 -8.13 6.15
N SER A 139 -11.03 -7.30 5.11
CA SER A 139 -10.50 -5.94 5.22
C SER A 139 -11.22 -5.13 6.30
N LYS A 140 -10.44 -4.45 7.15
CA LYS A 140 -10.88 -3.64 8.31
C LYS A 140 -11.55 -4.42 9.45
N GLU A 141 -11.64 -5.74 9.35
CA GLU A 141 -12.17 -6.54 10.45
C GLU A 141 -11.10 -6.79 11.51
N VAL A 142 -11.58 -6.95 12.73
CA VAL A 142 -10.77 -7.22 13.92
C VAL A 142 -11.15 -8.60 14.45
N THR A 143 -10.15 -9.35 14.92
CA THR A 143 -10.31 -10.61 15.63
C THR A 143 -9.41 -10.63 16.85
N VAL A 144 -9.79 -11.39 17.87
CA VAL A 144 -8.96 -11.61 19.06
C VAL A 144 -8.42 -13.04 18.99
N LEU A 145 -7.11 -13.19 19.10
CA LEU A 145 -6.44 -14.48 19.23
C LEU A 145 -6.17 -14.71 20.71
N GLN A 146 -6.85 -15.70 21.30
CA GLN A 146 -6.58 -16.14 22.67
C GLN A 146 -5.53 -17.25 22.63
N VAL A 147 -4.44 -17.10 23.36
CA VAL A 147 -3.25 -17.93 23.22
C VAL A 147 -2.80 -18.47 24.58
N ASP A 148 -2.51 -19.78 24.63
CA ASP A 148 -2.01 -20.46 25.83
C ASP A 148 -0.55 -20.06 26.12
N TRP A 149 -0.38 -18.94 26.82
CA TRP A 149 0.93 -18.44 27.22
C TRP A 149 0.89 -17.68 28.54
N LYS A 150 1.36 -18.33 29.61
CA LYS A 150 1.29 -17.79 30.98
C LYS A 150 2.56 -17.05 31.42
N ALA A 151 3.69 -17.33 30.79
CA ALA A 151 4.95 -16.67 31.11
C ALA A 151 4.96 -15.21 30.60
N ASN A 152 5.88 -14.40 31.11
CA ASN A 152 6.19 -13.10 30.52
C ASN A 152 6.66 -13.28 29.06
N TYR A 153 6.50 -12.23 28.25
CA TYR A 153 6.91 -12.21 26.86
C TYR A 153 7.71 -10.95 26.57
N SER A 154 8.63 -11.02 25.61
CA SER A 154 9.38 -9.87 25.09
C SER A 154 9.05 -9.58 23.63
N LYS A 155 8.44 -10.54 22.92
CA LYS A 155 8.06 -10.38 21.53
C LYS A 155 6.92 -11.30 21.15
N ILE A 156 5.95 -10.76 20.43
CA ILE A 156 4.86 -11.51 19.82
C ILE A 156 4.92 -11.34 18.31
N LEU A 157 4.84 -12.46 17.60
CA LEU A 157 4.82 -12.50 16.14
C LEU A 157 3.54 -13.23 15.71
N VAL A 158 2.66 -12.50 15.02
CA VAL A 158 1.48 -13.09 14.39
C VAL A 158 1.78 -13.28 12.91
N LYS A 159 1.61 -14.50 12.41
CA LYS A 159 1.75 -14.87 11.00
C LYS A 159 0.41 -15.33 10.44
N THR A 160 0.15 -14.99 9.19
CA THR A 160 -0.88 -15.59 8.34
C THR A 160 -0.21 -16.24 7.13
N LEU A 161 -0.99 -16.85 6.24
CA LEU A 161 -0.47 -17.36 4.98
C LEU A 161 0.10 -16.24 4.08
N GLN A 162 -0.40 -15.00 4.24
CA GLN A 162 -0.10 -13.89 3.35
C GLN A 162 0.80 -12.82 3.99
N ALA A 163 0.70 -12.60 5.31
CA ALA A 163 1.32 -11.48 6.02
C ALA A 163 1.91 -11.87 7.39
N SER A 164 2.74 -11.02 7.97
CA SER A 164 3.28 -11.20 9.31
C SER A 164 3.51 -9.87 10.01
N VAL A 165 3.26 -9.81 11.31
CA VAL A 165 3.46 -8.62 12.14
C VAL A 165 4.10 -8.96 13.47
N ASN A 166 5.01 -8.11 13.93
CA ASN A 166 5.67 -8.22 15.23
C ASN A 166 5.13 -7.13 16.18
N TYR A 167 4.98 -7.48 17.45
CA TYR A 167 4.71 -6.60 18.56
C TYR A 167 5.83 -6.78 19.61
N PRO A 168 6.51 -5.69 20.03
CA PRO A 168 7.56 -5.73 21.04
C PRO A 168 7.04 -5.94 22.47
#